data_AF-A0A3N5MDP4-F1
#
_entry.id   AF-A0A3N5MDP4-F1
#
_cell.length_a   1.000
_cell.length_b   1.000
_cell.length_c   1.000
_cell.angle_alpha   90.00
_cell.angle_beta   90.00
_cell.angle_gamma   90.00
#
_symmetry.space_group_name_H-M   'P 1'
#
loop_
_entity.id
_entity.type
_entity.pdbx_description
1 polymer ?
#
loop_
_entity_poly.entity_id
_entity_poly.type
_entity_poly.pdbx_seq_one_letter_code
_entity_poly.pdbx_strand_id
1 'polypeptide(L)'
;MLKATIDADMFREAIDAISALIPECRLHTDETGISTRAVDTANVAMVALTLKKEAFETFKATKSQLGIDLMKMKNIFGMATKG
;
A
#
# COMPACT_ATOMS: atom_id res chain seq x y z
N MET A 1 2.57 10.21 -12.61
CA MET A 1 1.85 8.96 -12.95
C MET A 1 2.58 7.81 -12.29
N LEU A 2 1.87 6.94 -11.55
CA LEU A 2 2.40 5.70 -10.96
C LEU A 2 2.14 4.54 -11.92
N LYS A 3 3.17 3.76 -12.23
CA LYS A 3 3.10 2.47 -12.92
C LYS A 3 4.11 1.55 -12.25
N ALA A 4 3.63 0.48 -11.62
CA ALA A 4 4.47 -0.45 -10.89
C ALA A 4 3.96 -1.88 -10.99
N THR A 5 4.87 -2.85 -10.93
CA THR A 5 4.56 -4.29 -10.86
C THR A 5 5.26 -4.85 -9.63
N ILE A 6 4.52 -5.53 -8.77
CA ILE A 6 4.99 -6.10 -7.50
C ILE A 6 4.37 -7.49 -7.32
N ASP A 7 5.06 -8.34 -6.56
CA ASP A 7 4.49 -9.60 -6.10
C ASP A 7 3.17 -9.38 -5.34
N ALA A 8 2.15 -10.14 -5.72
CA ALA A 8 0.80 -9.95 -5.22
C ALA A 8 0.66 -10.35 -3.75
N ASP A 9 1.38 -11.38 -3.30
CA ASP A 9 1.33 -11.86 -1.92
C ASP A 9 2.05 -10.84 -1.01
N MET A 10 3.21 -10.34 -1.41
CA MET A 10 3.93 -9.28 -0.70
C MET A 10 3.09 -8.00 -0.56
N PHE A 11 2.44 -7.55 -1.64
CA PHE A 11 1.61 -6.36 -1.57
C PHE A 11 0.34 -6.58 -0.75
N ARG A 12 -0.24 -7.79 -0.76
CA ARG A 12 -1.36 -8.17 0.11
C ARG A 12 -0.97 -8.07 1.58
N GLU A 13 0.18 -8.62 1.98
CA GLU A 13 0.69 -8.51 3.35
C GLU A 13 0.83 -7.05 3.80
N ALA A 14 1.34 -6.18 2.92
CA ALA A 14 1.44 -4.75 3.19
C ALA A 14 0.07 -4.10 3.44
N ILE A 15 -0.93 -4.42 2.61
CA ILE A 15 -2.31 -3.91 2.77
C ILE A 15 -2.94 -4.45 4.07
N ASP A 16 -2.75 -5.73 4.37
CA ASP A 16 -3.27 -6.36 5.58
C ASP A 16 -2.70 -5.68 6.84
N ALA A 17 -1.40 -5.40 6.87
CA ALA A 17 -0.76 -4.70 7.98
C ALA A 17 -1.35 -3.31 8.24
N ILE A 18 -1.60 -2.52 7.19
CA ILE A 18 -2.16 -1.16 7.33
C ILE A 18 -3.62 -1.22 7.78
N SER A 19 -4.39 -2.12 7.16
CA SER A 19 -5.83 -2.24 7.38
C SER A 19 -6.22 -2.70 8.79
N ALA A 20 -5.29 -3.30 9.53
CA ALA A 20 -5.51 -3.71 10.90
C ALA A 20 -5.77 -2.52 11.84
N LEU A 21 -5.36 -1.32 11.45
CA LEU A 21 -5.46 -0.10 12.25
C LEU A 21 -6.47 0.90 11.69
N ILE A 22 -6.63 0.96 10.37
CA ILE A 22 -7.42 1.99 9.67
C ILE A 22 -8.10 1.45 8.41
N PRO A 23 -9.30 1.96 8.05
CA PRO A 23 -10.03 1.51 6.86
C PRO A 23 -9.52 2.13 5.55
N GLU A 24 -8.86 3.28 5.61
CA GLU A 24 -8.38 4.03 4.45
C GLU A 24 -7.03 4.69 4.75
N CYS A 25 -6.14 4.74 3.77
CA CYS A 25 -4.83 5.37 3.92
C CYS A 25 -4.46 6.25 2.73
N ARG A 26 -3.46 7.10 2.95
CA ARG A 26 -2.85 7.90 1.89
C ARG A 26 -1.48 7.31 1.52
N LEU A 27 -1.38 6.77 0.32
CA LEU A 27 -0.09 6.38 -0.24
C LEU A 27 0.62 7.60 -0.80
N HIS A 28 1.88 7.76 -0.43
CA HIS A 28 2.82 8.72 -0.97
C HIS A 28 3.73 8.00 -1.94
N THR A 29 3.79 8.48 -3.18
CA THR A 29 4.65 7.90 -4.21
C THR A 29 5.71 8.90 -4.62
N ASP A 30 6.94 8.45 -4.82
CA ASP A 30 8.00 9.22 -5.46
C ASP A 30 8.96 8.27 -6.20
N GLU A 31 10.06 8.77 -6.72
CA GLU A 31 11.04 7.98 -7.48
C GLU A 31 11.75 6.91 -6.63
N THR A 32 11.67 6.99 -5.30
CA THR A 32 12.29 6.05 -4.37
C THR A 32 11.37 4.89 -3.99
N GLY A 33 10.05 5.05 -4.14
CA GLY A 33 9.08 4.01 -3.84
C GLY A 33 7.71 4.53 -3.43
N ILE A 34 7.04 3.73 -2.60
CA ILE A 34 5.72 4.02 -2.01
C ILE A 34 5.86 4.00 -0.49
N SER A 35 5.25 4.98 0.18
CA SER A 35 5.20 5.02 1.64
C SER A 35 3.81 5.43 2.13
N THR A 36 3.49 5.05 3.36
CA THR A 36 2.29 5.47 4.05
C THR A 36 2.53 5.57 5.54
N ARG A 37 1.89 6.55 6.16
CA ARG A 37 1.84 6.70 7.61
C ARG A 37 0.41 7.02 7.99
N ALA A 38 -0.11 6.23 8.92
CA ALA A 38 -1.45 6.41 9.42
C ALA A 38 -1.51 6.03 10.90
N VAL A 39 -2.42 6.68 11.59
CA VAL A 39 -2.67 6.49 13.01
C VAL A 39 -4.08 5.93 13.16
N ASP A 40 -4.28 5.02 14.10
CA ASP A 40 -5.61 4.52 14.45
C ASP A 40 -6.52 5.63 15.01
N THR A 41 -7.82 5.35 15.08
CA THR A 41 -8.82 6.33 15.53
C THR A 41 -8.63 6.77 16.98
N ALA A 42 -8.07 5.91 17.83
CA ALA A 42 -7.78 6.22 19.22
C ALA A 42 -6.45 6.97 19.41
N ASN A 43 -5.66 7.14 18.35
CA ASN A 43 -4.32 7.74 18.38
C ASN A 43 -3.32 7.03 19.30
N VAL A 44 -3.46 5.72 19.44
CA VAL A 44 -2.61 4.86 20.30
C VAL A 44 -1.56 4.11 19.48
N ALA A 45 -1.81 3.85 18.20
CA ALA A 45 -0.95 3.05 17.34
C ALA A 45 -0.78 3.70 15.96
N MET A 46 0.47 3.73 15.47
CA MET A 46 0.81 4.21 14.15
C MET A 46 1.38 3.08 13.30
N VAL A 47 0.92 2.95 12.06
CA VAL A 47 1.60 2.17 11.03
C VAL A 47 2.45 3.10 10.19
N ALA A 48 3.71 2.71 10.00
CA ALA A 48 4.63 3.33 9.05
C ALA A 48 5.15 2.24 8.12
N LEU A 49 4.75 2.29 6.86
CA LEU A 49 5.10 1.30 5.86
C LEU A 49 5.80 1.98 4.69
N THR A 50 6.89 1.37 4.23
CA THR A 50 7.68 1.84 3.09
C THR A 50 8.01 0.66 2.19
N LEU A 51 7.51 0.69 0.96
CA LEU A 51 7.91 -0.19 -0.13
C LEU A 51 8.90 0.56 -1.01
N LYS A 52 10.18 0.20 -0.91
CA LYS A 52 11.21 0.81 -1.76
C LYS A 52 11.06 0.33 -3.20
N LYS A 53 11.56 1.10 -4.17
CA LYS A 53 11.51 0.75 -5.60
C LYS A 53 12.09 -0.64 -5.91
N GLU A 54 13.03 -1.13 -5.09
CA GLU A 54 13.67 -2.45 -5.25
C GLU A 54 12.71 -3.62 -4.94
N ALA A 55 11.59 -3.37 -4.27
CA ALA A 55 10.55 -4.36 -4.03
C ALA A 55 9.69 -4.64 -5.28
N PHE A 56 9.83 -3.84 -6.34
CA PHE A 56 9.02 -3.91 -7.53
C PHE A 56 9.85 -4.46 -8.70
N GLU A 57 9.24 -5.30 -9.54
CA GLU A 57 9.86 -5.75 -10.79
C GLU A 57 10.01 -4.61 -11.79
N THR A 58 9.00 -3.74 -11.84
CA THR A 58 9.02 -2.50 -12.61
C THR A 58 8.44 -1.39 -11.76
N PHE A 59 9.08 -0.21 -11.77
CA PHE A 59 8.61 0.94 -11.00
C PHE A 59 8.89 2.25 -11.73
N LYS A 60 7.83 2.99 -12.00
CA LYS A 60 7.87 4.35 -12.54
C LYS A 60 6.83 5.18 -11.79
N ALA A 61 7.29 6.12 -10.99
CA ALA A 61 6.43 7.00 -10.22
C ALA A 61 6.91 8.44 -10.30
N THR A 62 5.97 9.36 -10.07
CA THR A 62 6.25 10.78 -9.82
C THR A 62 5.80 11.12 -8.42
N LYS A 63 6.31 12.20 -7.84
CA LYS A 63 5.84 12.70 -6.54
C LYS A 63 4.33 12.93 -6.58
N SER A 64 3.57 12.11 -5.85
CA SER A 64 2.11 12.20 -5.80
C SER A 64 1.52 11.58 -4.53
N GLN A 65 0.23 11.79 -4.31
CA GLN A 65 -0.52 11.22 -3.19
C GLN A 65 -1.78 10.52 -3.73
N LEU A 66 -2.06 9.32 -3.21
CA LEU A 66 -3.21 8.50 -3.62
C LEU A 66 -3.97 8.07 -2.36
N GLY A 67 -5.26 8.43 -2.28
CA GLY A 67 -6.15 7.91 -1.25
C GLY A 67 -6.65 6.53 -1.64
N ILE A 68 -6.53 5.56 -0.73
CA ILE A 68 -6.93 4.17 -0.99
C ILE A 68 -7.85 3.69 0.12
N ASP A 69 -8.99 3.14 -0.31
CA ASP A 69 -9.90 2.34 0.51
C ASP A 69 -9.32 0.92 0.64
N LEU A 70 -8.83 0.60 1.84
CA LEU A 70 -8.13 -0.66 2.11
C LEU A 70 -9.10 -1.84 2.15
N MET A 71 -10.35 -1.62 2.55
CA MET A 71 -11.40 -2.64 2.56
C MET A 71 -11.72 -3.11 1.15
N LYS A 72 -11.82 -2.18 0.19
CA LYS A 72 -11.98 -2.54 -1.23
C LYS A 72 -10.74 -3.25 -1.78
N MET A 73 -9.54 -2.81 -1.41
CA MET A 73 -8.31 -3.47 -1.85
C MET A 73 -8.24 -4.92 -1.36
N LYS A 74 -8.58 -5.19 -0.09
CA LYS A 74 -8.64 -6.57 0.42
C LYS A 74 -9.59 -7.46 -0.38
N ASN A 75 -10.76 -6.94 -0.74
CA ASN A 75 -11.72 -7.69 -1.54
C ASN A 75 -11.15 -8.05 -2.92
N ILE A 76 -10.42 -7.14 -3.56
CA ILE A 76 -9.76 -7.40 -4.85
C ILE A 76 -8.72 -8.52 -4.71
N PHE A 77 -7.89 -8.48 -3.67
CA PHE A 77 -6.93 -9.57 -3.41
C PHE A 77 -7.61 -10.89 -3.03
N GLY A 78 -8.75 -10.84 -2.32
CA GLY A 78 -9.56 -12.03 -2.03
C GLY A 78 -10.10 -12.72 -3.29
N MET A 79 -10.34 -11.97 -4.37
CA MET A 79 -10.77 -12.50 -5.67
C MET A 79 -9.59 -12.93 -6.56
N ALA A 80 -8.37 -12.52 -6.25
CA ALA A 80 -7.19 -12.90 -7.02
C ALA A 80 -6.87 -14.38 -6.75
N THR A 81 -7.27 -15.26 -7.67
CA THR A 81 -6.88 -16.67 -7.70
C THR A 81 -5.39 -16.78 -8.01
N LYS A 82 -4.66 -17.67 -7.33
CA LYS A 82 -3.28 -18.02 -7.73
C LYS A 82 -3.32 -18.56 -9.16
N GLY A 83 -2.72 -17.80 -10.08
CA GLY A 83 -2.55 -18.20 -11.48
C GLY A 83 -1.33 -19.10 -11.63
#